data_AF-V5X7M9-F1
#
_entry.id   AF-V5X7M9-F1
#
_cell.length_a   1.000
_cell.length_b   1.000
_cell.length_c   1.000
_cell.angle_alpha   90.00
_cell.angle_beta   90.00
_cell.angle_gamma   90.00
#
_symmetry.space_group_name_H-M   'P 1'
#
loop_
_entity.id
_entity.type
_entity.pdbx_description
1 polymer ?
#
loop_
_entity_poly.entity_id
_entity_poly.type
_entity_poly.pdbx_seq_one_letter_code
_entity_poly.pdbx_strand_id
1 'polypeptide(L)'
;MSFAGLCLLLSISPGPDSLLVLRLALNRPREGIFVAAGSAMGSLLWACAVAVGLARLLAAHPGLVDVLHFAGGAYLIYLGIREVFDTDELLDHPGGRTRAGTAGFTKGLVSCLLNPKVGLFFLLLAPQYAPNLTVGSILALGAIDAAVAFLYLTVLAIAAARIFTRVTNPRTQRRLRVGSGAAIAIVGVFILVQVLT
;
A
#
# COMPACT_ATOMS: atom_id res chain seq x y z
N MET A 1 -18.37 9.68 13.23
CA MET A 1 -17.82 9.73 11.85
C MET A 1 -18.32 8.52 11.09
N SER A 2 -18.48 8.59 9.77
CA SER A 2 -18.77 7.39 8.96
C SER A 2 -17.52 6.54 8.81
N PHE A 3 -17.69 5.22 8.63
CA PHE A 3 -16.58 4.29 8.39
C PHE A 3 -15.74 4.69 7.17
N ALA A 4 -16.40 5.10 6.07
CA ALA A 4 -15.72 5.61 4.87
C ALA A 4 -14.84 6.84 5.16
N GLY A 5 -15.26 7.72 6.07
CA GLY A 5 -14.43 8.85 6.51
C GLY A 5 -13.17 8.40 7.26
N LEU A 6 -13.25 7.34 8.05
CA LEU A 6 -12.08 6.74 8.71
C LEU A 6 -11.16 6.03 7.71
N CYS A 7 -11.71 5.33 6.71
CA CYS A 7 -10.94 4.74 5.60
C CYS A 7 -10.18 5.82 4.81
N LEU A 8 -10.81 6.98 4.61
CA LEU A 8 -10.17 8.11 3.94
C LEU A 8 -9.02 8.67 4.76
N LEU A 9 -9.20 8.86 6.08
CA LEU A 9 -8.10 9.27 6.97
C LEU A 9 -6.96 8.27 7.00
N LEU A 10 -7.29 6.97 7.01
CA LEU A 10 -6.31 5.88 6.90
C LEU A 10 -5.50 6.00 5.61
N SER A 11 -6.19 6.22 4.48
CA SER A 11 -5.59 6.33 3.15
C SER A 11 -4.73 7.59 2.98
N ILE A 12 -5.17 8.72 3.54
CA ILE A 12 -4.45 10.00 3.51
C ILE A 12 -3.15 9.92 4.31
N SER A 13 -3.16 9.21 5.44
CA SER A 13 -1.96 9.02 6.25
C SER A 13 -0.92 8.26 5.40
N PRO A 14 0.24 8.89 5.10
CA PRO A 14 1.20 8.35 4.16
C PRO A 14 1.71 7.00 4.65
N GLY A 15 1.60 6.00 3.78
CA GLY A 15 2.01 4.64 4.07
C GLY A 15 2.68 3.97 2.86
N PRO A 16 3.04 2.69 3.00
CA PRO A 16 3.68 1.88 1.96
C PRO A 16 3.03 2.01 0.58
N ASP A 17 1.70 1.86 0.54
CA ASP A 17 0.92 1.82 -0.70
C ASP A 17 0.92 3.18 -1.41
N SER A 18 0.71 4.28 -0.68
CA SER A 18 0.72 5.64 -1.24
C SER A 18 2.08 5.99 -1.83
N LEU A 19 3.17 5.59 -1.18
CA LEU A 19 4.52 5.86 -1.66
C LEU A 19 4.89 4.99 -2.87
N LEU A 20 4.51 3.71 -2.86
CA LEU A 20 4.70 2.79 -3.98
C LEU A 20 3.94 3.25 -5.22
N VAL A 21 2.69 3.69 -5.05
CA VAL A 21 1.87 4.28 -6.11
C VAL A 21 2.50 5.56 -6.65
N LEU A 22 2.89 6.49 -5.77
CA LEU A 22 3.55 7.73 -6.16
C LEU A 22 4.80 7.43 -6.99
N ARG A 23 5.66 6.54 -6.51
CA ARG A 23 6.91 6.14 -7.18
C ARG A 23 6.66 5.57 -8.59
N LEU A 24 5.77 4.59 -8.72
CA LEU A 24 5.53 3.93 -10.00
C LEU A 24 4.77 4.83 -10.97
N ALA A 25 3.86 5.66 -10.48
CA ALA A 25 3.10 6.60 -11.29
C ALA A 25 3.95 7.71 -11.93
N LEU A 26 5.09 8.08 -11.33
CA LEU A 26 6.02 9.07 -11.91
C LEU A 26 6.61 8.61 -13.25
N ASN A 27 6.85 7.31 -13.41
CA ASN A 27 7.49 6.76 -14.61
C ASN A 27 6.49 6.04 -15.52
N ARG A 28 5.54 5.31 -14.92
CA ARG A 28 4.56 4.45 -15.59
C ARG A 28 3.19 4.67 -14.93
N PRO A 29 2.43 5.71 -15.35
CA PRO A 29 1.15 6.09 -14.72
C PRO A 29 0.15 4.93 -14.64
N ARG A 30 0.12 4.08 -15.66
CA ARG A 30 -0.74 2.90 -15.70
C ARG A 30 -0.35 1.86 -14.64
N GLU A 31 0.94 1.66 -14.39
CA GLU A 31 1.44 0.74 -13.37
C GLU A 31 1.02 1.20 -11.97
N GLY A 32 1.02 2.50 -11.70
CA GLY A 32 0.49 3.07 -10.46
C GLY A 32 -0.99 2.75 -10.20
N ILE A 33 -1.82 2.69 -11.24
CA ILE A 33 -3.23 2.29 -11.12
C ILE A 33 -3.35 0.78 -10.83
N PHE A 34 -2.51 -0.06 -11.46
CA PHE A 34 -2.48 -1.49 -11.13
C PHE A 34 -2.04 -1.75 -9.69
N VAL A 35 -1.09 -0.97 -9.17
CA VAL A 35 -0.69 -1.01 -7.75
C VAL A 35 -1.87 -0.63 -6.84
N ALA A 36 -2.61 0.42 -7.18
CA ALA A 36 -3.81 0.81 -6.43
C ALA A 36 -4.85 -0.33 -6.40
N ALA A 37 -5.08 -1.00 -7.54
CA ALA A 37 -5.99 -2.14 -7.62
C ALA A 37 -5.50 -3.34 -6.79
N GLY A 38 -4.19 -3.61 -6.82
CA GLY A 38 -3.57 -4.65 -6.01
C GLY A 38 -3.70 -4.39 -4.51
N SER A 39 -3.45 -3.15 -4.08
CA SER A 39 -3.59 -2.73 -2.68
C SER A 39 -5.05 -2.84 -2.20
N ALA A 40 -6.01 -2.41 -3.01
CA ALA A 40 -7.44 -2.59 -2.71
C ALA A 40 -7.85 -4.08 -2.60
N MET A 41 -7.29 -4.95 -3.43
CA MET A 41 -7.51 -6.40 -3.27
C MET A 41 -6.86 -6.92 -1.97
N GLY A 42 -5.67 -6.42 -1.62
CA GLY A 42 -5.02 -6.75 -0.35
C GLY A 42 -5.85 -6.37 0.87
N SER A 43 -6.52 -5.22 0.85
CA SER A 43 -7.40 -4.82 1.95
C SER A 43 -8.67 -5.66 2.04
N LEU A 44 -9.22 -6.11 0.91
CA LEU A 44 -10.28 -7.12 0.89
C LEU A 44 -9.83 -8.44 1.51
N LEU A 45 -8.61 -8.90 1.21
CA LEU A 45 -8.07 -10.12 1.81
C LEU A 45 -7.84 -9.96 3.32
N TRP A 46 -7.43 -8.79 3.78
CA TRP A 46 -7.41 -8.47 5.22
C TRP A 46 -8.79 -8.58 5.85
N ALA A 47 -9.82 -8.01 5.22
CA ALA A 47 -11.20 -8.12 5.70
C ALA A 47 -11.67 -9.59 5.73
N CYS A 48 -11.37 -10.37 4.70
CA CYS A 48 -11.64 -11.82 4.68
C CYS A 48 -10.95 -12.53 5.85
N ALA A 49 -9.67 -12.24 6.09
CA ALA A 49 -8.89 -12.85 7.16
C ALA A 49 -9.49 -12.51 8.54
N VAL A 50 -9.88 -11.25 8.76
CA VAL A 50 -10.57 -10.82 9.98
C VAL A 50 -11.92 -11.51 10.12
N ALA A 51 -12.68 -11.66 9.03
CA ALA A 51 -13.98 -12.33 9.02
C ALA A 51 -13.90 -13.82 9.41
N VAL A 52 -12.84 -14.52 9.01
CA VAL A 52 -12.62 -15.93 9.41
C VAL A 52 -11.96 -16.08 10.79
N GLY A 53 -11.66 -14.97 11.48
CA GLY A 53 -11.24 -14.98 12.87
C GLY A 53 -9.77 -14.67 13.13
N LEU A 54 -9.05 -14.06 12.16
CA LEU A 54 -7.68 -13.57 12.39
C LEU A 54 -7.59 -12.65 13.62
N ALA A 55 -8.66 -11.92 13.93
CA ALA A 55 -8.74 -11.10 15.14
C ALA A 55 -8.57 -11.91 16.44
N ARG A 56 -9.12 -13.14 16.51
CA ARG A 56 -8.94 -14.02 17.66
C ARG A 56 -7.51 -14.57 17.74
N LEU A 57 -6.91 -14.87 16.59
CA LEU A 57 -5.53 -15.37 16.52
C LEU A 57 -4.52 -14.31 16.96
N LEU A 58 -4.67 -13.07 16.47
CA LEU A 58 -3.79 -11.96 16.86
C LEU A 58 -3.98 -11.53 18.32
N ALA A 59 -5.21 -11.63 18.85
CA ALA A 59 -5.46 -11.43 20.28
C ALA A 59 -4.83 -12.53 21.16
N ALA A 60 -4.78 -13.78 20.68
CA ALA A 60 -4.15 -14.89 21.40
C ALA A 60 -2.61 -14.86 21.32
N HIS A 61 -2.05 -14.27 20.25
CA HIS A 61 -0.61 -14.21 20.01
C HIS A 61 -0.15 -12.79 19.61
N PRO A 62 0.07 -11.91 20.60
CA PRO A 62 0.49 -10.52 20.35
C PRO A 62 1.75 -10.41 19.47
N GLY A 63 2.70 -11.34 19.62
CA GLY A 63 3.95 -11.35 18.84
C GLY A 63 3.79 -11.55 17.32
N LEU A 64 2.63 -12.02 16.85
CA LEU A 64 2.36 -12.08 15.40
C LEU A 64 2.24 -10.68 14.78
N VAL A 65 1.80 -9.68 15.55
CA VAL A 65 1.75 -8.29 15.11
C VAL A 65 3.18 -7.75 14.92
N ASP A 66 4.10 -8.10 15.81
CA ASP A 66 5.52 -7.70 15.70
C ASP A 66 6.19 -8.34 14.49
N VAL A 67 5.92 -9.62 14.21
CA VAL A 67 6.40 -10.32 13.01
C VAL A 67 5.90 -9.63 11.73
N LEU A 68 4.62 -9.25 11.69
CA LEU A 68 4.04 -8.49 10.57
C LEU A 68 4.72 -7.13 10.39
N HIS A 69 5.00 -6.41 11.48
CA HIS A 69 5.74 -5.15 11.40
C HIS A 69 7.16 -5.33 10.89
N PHE A 70 7.90 -6.33 11.38
CA PHE A 70 9.26 -6.63 10.90
C PHE A 70 9.26 -7.02 9.42
N ALA A 71 8.34 -7.90 9.00
CA ALA A 71 8.21 -8.32 7.61
C ALA A 71 7.85 -7.14 6.69
N GLY A 72 6.91 -6.29 7.11
CA GLY A 72 6.53 -5.08 6.37
C GLY A 72 7.65 -4.06 6.26
N GLY A 73 8.32 -3.75 7.37
CA GLY A 73 9.47 -2.85 7.41
C GLY A 73 10.62 -3.35 6.54
N ALA A 74 10.97 -4.64 6.65
CA ALA A 74 12.02 -5.27 5.85
C ALA A 74 11.70 -5.26 4.34
N TYR A 75 10.45 -5.56 3.97
CA TYR A 75 10.03 -5.51 2.57
C TYR A 75 10.07 -4.10 1.99
N LEU A 76 9.70 -3.08 2.76
CA LEU A 76 9.78 -1.67 2.33
C LEU A 76 11.21 -1.18 2.18
N ILE A 77 12.10 -1.58 3.09
CA ILE A 77 13.53 -1.32 2.96
C ILE A 77 14.07 -2.01 1.71
N TYR A 78 13.72 -3.28 1.48
CA TYR A 78 14.10 -3.99 0.27
C TYR A 78 13.60 -3.27 -1.00
N LEU A 79 12.33 -2.86 -1.06
CA LEU A 79 11.80 -2.09 -2.19
C LEU A 79 12.43 -0.69 -2.34
N GLY A 80 12.77 -0.05 -1.22
CA GLY A 80 13.46 1.24 -1.19
C GLY A 80 14.88 1.13 -1.75
N ILE A 81 15.67 0.21 -1.19
CA ILE A 81 17.06 -0.08 -1.57
C ILE A 81 17.11 -0.58 -3.01
N ARG A 82 16.36 -1.64 -3.35
CA ARG A 82 16.42 -2.28 -4.67
C ARG A 82 16.34 -1.24 -5.76
N GLU A 83 15.45 -0.27 -5.67
CA GLU A 83 15.26 0.69 -6.75
C GLU A 83 16.14 1.96 -6.67
N VAL A 84 16.90 2.16 -5.58
CA VAL A 84 18.03 3.10 -5.60
C VAL A 84 19.20 2.52 -6.40
N PHE A 85 19.30 1.19 -6.45
CA PHE A 85 20.43 0.47 -7.04
C PHE A 85 20.11 -0.27 -8.36
N ASP A 86 18.87 -0.69 -8.58
CA ASP A 86 18.38 -1.46 -9.72
C ASP A 86 17.87 -0.45 -10.76
N THR A 87 18.75 -0.13 -11.70
CA THR A 87 18.48 0.81 -12.81
C THR A 87 18.05 0.05 -14.08
N ASP A 88 18.04 -1.28 -14.05
CA ASP A 88 18.01 -2.13 -15.27
C ASP A 88 16.60 -2.51 -15.76
N GLU A 89 15.56 -2.48 -14.92
CA GLU A 89 14.16 -2.69 -15.40
C GLU A 89 13.59 -1.47 -16.17
N LEU A 90 14.40 -0.42 -16.35
CA LEU A 90 14.08 0.76 -17.16
C LEU A 90 14.32 0.55 -18.66
N LEU A 91 14.92 -0.56 -19.08
CA LEU A 91 15.13 -0.89 -20.48
C LEU A 91 13.97 -1.71 -21.05
N ASP A 92 13.26 -1.09 -22.00
CA ASP A 92 12.12 -1.61 -22.74
C ASP A 92 12.34 -3.03 -23.29
N HIS A 93 11.48 -3.96 -22.89
CA HIS A 93 11.19 -5.16 -23.68
C HIS A 93 9.85 -4.98 -24.41
N PRO A 94 9.82 -4.95 -25.76
CA PRO A 94 8.63 -4.60 -26.56
C PRO A 94 7.42 -5.53 -26.42
N GLY A 95 7.50 -6.62 -25.65
CA GLY A 95 6.38 -7.54 -25.35
C GLY A 95 5.69 -7.34 -23.99
N GLY A 96 6.06 -6.32 -23.21
CA GLY A 96 5.86 -6.28 -21.74
C GLY A 96 4.56 -5.66 -21.18
N ARG A 97 3.59 -5.22 -21.98
CA ARG A 97 2.42 -4.45 -21.46
C ARG A 97 1.56 -5.24 -20.47
N THR A 98 1.35 -6.54 -20.69
CA THR A 98 0.60 -7.43 -19.79
C THR A 98 1.41 -7.77 -18.53
N ARG A 99 2.73 -7.86 -18.68
CA ARG A 99 3.68 -8.14 -17.59
C ARG A 99 3.82 -6.95 -16.63
N ALA A 100 3.76 -5.72 -17.16
CA ALA A 100 3.77 -4.50 -16.36
C ALA A 100 2.50 -4.34 -15.49
N GLY A 101 1.32 -4.69 -16.02
CA GLY A 101 0.08 -4.63 -15.26
C GLY A 101 0.01 -5.66 -14.13
N THR A 102 0.39 -6.90 -14.42
CA THR A 102 0.47 -7.97 -13.42
C THR A 102 1.53 -7.68 -12.36
N ALA A 103 2.72 -7.23 -12.74
CA ALA A 103 3.77 -6.83 -11.79
C ALA A 103 3.32 -5.68 -10.88
N GLY A 104 2.68 -4.63 -11.42
CA GLY A 104 2.14 -3.53 -10.62
C GLY A 104 1.08 -4.00 -9.62
N PHE A 105 0.14 -4.84 -10.06
CA PHE A 105 -0.88 -5.43 -9.20
C PHE A 105 -0.27 -6.26 -8.07
N THR A 106 0.68 -7.15 -8.38
CA THR A 106 1.35 -7.98 -7.36
C THR A 106 2.12 -7.12 -6.36
N LYS A 107 2.83 -6.08 -6.82
CA LYS A 107 3.55 -5.15 -5.93
C LYS A 107 2.58 -4.47 -4.94
N GLY A 108 1.44 -3.98 -5.43
CA GLY A 108 0.41 -3.37 -4.58
C GLY A 108 -0.24 -4.34 -3.61
N LEU A 109 -0.56 -5.55 -4.07
CA LEU A 109 -1.13 -6.62 -3.25
C LEU A 109 -0.20 -6.99 -2.09
N VAL A 110 1.07 -7.29 -2.41
CA VAL A 110 2.07 -7.66 -1.41
C VAL A 110 2.34 -6.50 -0.45
N SER A 111 2.43 -5.27 -0.95
CA SER A 111 2.59 -4.07 -0.13
C SER A 111 1.47 -3.93 0.90
N CYS A 112 0.20 -4.09 0.49
CA CYS A 112 -0.94 -3.97 1.39
C CYS A 112 -1.02 -5.13 2.40
N LEU A 113 -0.74 -6.37 1.97
CA LEU A 113 -0.70 -7.52 2.87
C LEU A 113 0.38 -7.39 3.95
N LEU A 114 1.52 -6.79 3.59
CA LEU A 114 2.62 -6.48 4.49
C LEU A 114 2.46 -5.14 5.21
N ASN A 115 1.33 -4.45 5.03
CA ASN A 115 1.04 -3.17 5.68
C ASN A 115 0.18 -3.42 6.94
N PRO A 116 0.80 -3.60 8.13
CA PRO A 116 0.07 -3.92 9.37
C PRO A 116 -0.92 -2.84 9.77
N LYS A 117 -0.75 -1.60 9.29
CA LYS A 117 -1.69 -0.50 9.52
C LYS A 117 -3.10 -0.84 9.01
N VAL A 118 -3.22 -1.53 7.88
CA VAL A 118 -4.51 -1.95 7.31
C VAL A 118 -5.13 -3.05 8.18
N GLY A 119 -4.33 -4.05 8.57
CA GLY A 119 -4.79 -5.11 9.47
C GLY A 119 -5.26 -4.56 10.82
N LEU A 120 -4.46 -3.73 11.48
CA LEU A 120 -4.78 -3.09 12.76
C LEU A 120 -6.04 -2.22 12.67
N PHE A 121 -6.23 -1.51 11.56
CA PHE A 121 -7.45 -0.74 11.31
C PHE A 121 -8.70 -1.63 11.36
N PHE A 122 -8.69 -2.77 10.65
CA PHE A 122 -9.82 -3.70 10.71
C PHE A 122 -10.02 -4.31 12.09
N LEU A 123 -8.95 -4.68 12.81
CA LEU A 123 -9.06 -5.22 14.17
C LEU A 123 -9.73 -4.24 15.14
N LEU A 124 -9.37 -2.97 15.05
CA LEU A 124 -9.87 -1.94 15.96
C LEU A 124 -11.28 -1.46 15.61
N LEU A 125 -11.59 -1.34 14.31
CA LEU A 125 -12.85 -0.74 13.86
C LEU A 125 -13.93 -1.75 13.48
N ALA A 126 -13.59 -2.98 13.09
CA ALA A 126 -14.62 -3.97 12.75
C ALA A 126 -15.61 -4.20 13.91
N PRO A 127 -15.20 -4.37 15.19
CA PRO A 127 -16.15 -4.52 16.28
C PRO A 127 -17.03 -3.29 16.53
N GLN A 128 -16.53 -2.09 16.20
CA GLN A 128 -17.26 -0.84 16.42
C GLN A 128 -18.34 -0.59 15.37
N TYR A 129 -18.07 -0.95 14.11
CA TYR A 129 -18.99 -0.73 12.98
C TYR A 129 -19.77 -1.98 12.56
N ALA A 130 -19.34 -3.16 13.02
CA ALA A 130 -20.01 -4.43 12.86
C ALA A 130 -20.05 -5.19 14.20
N PRO A 131 -20.90 -4.78 15.16
CA PRO A 131 -20.91 -5.33 16.52
C PRO A 131 -21.12 -6.85 16.59
N ASN A 132 -21.89 -7.40 15.64
CA ASN A 132 -22.18 -8.83 15.56
C ASN A 132 -21.09 -9.62 14.80
N LEU A 133 -20.07 -8.95 14.26
CA LEU A 133 -18.93 -9.52 13.53
C LEU A 133 -19.31 -10.62 12.53
N THR A 134 -20.45 -10.46 11.84
CA THR A 134 -20.86 -11.41 10.82
C THR A 134 -19.93 -11.30 9.62
N VAL A 135 -19.72 -12.42 8.91
CA VAL A 135 -18.87 -12.43 7.71
C VAL A 135 -19.33 -11.36 6.71
N GLY A 136 -20.65 -11.26 6.48
CA GLY A 136 -21.22 -10.28 5.57
C GLY A 136 -20.94 -8.83 5.97
N SER A 137 -21.03 -8.47 7.25
CA SER A 137 -20.76 -7.10 7.70
C SER A 137 -19.28 -6.75 7.62
N ILE A 138 -18.38 -7.68 7.98
CA ILE A 138 -16.94 -7.47 7.86
C ILE A 138 -16.51 -7.33 6.39
N LEU A 139 -17.06 -8.15 5.49
CA LEU A 139 -16.81 -8.03 4.05
C LEU A 139 -17.36 -6.72 3.48
N ALA A 140 -18.50 -6.23 3.97
CA ALA A 140 -19.02 -4.93 3.57
C ALA A 140 -18.08 -3.78 4.00
N LEU A 141 -17.53 -3.82 5.22
CA LEU A 141 -16.49 -2.89 5.67
C LEU A 141 -15.24 -3.01 4.78
N GLY A 142 -14.82 -4.24 4.48
CA GLY A 142 -13.73 -4.53 3.53
C GLY A 142 -13.93 -3.86 2.18
N ALA A 143 -15.12 -4.00 1.60
CA ALA A 143 -15.48 -3.42 0.31
C ALA A 143 -15.46 -1.88 0.33
N ILE A 144 -15.93 -1.26 1.42
CA ILE A 144 -15.89 0.19 1.58
C ILE A 144 -14.44 0.67 1.65
N ASP A 145 -13.60 0.04 2.47
CA ASP A 145 -12.19 0.40 2.59
C ASP A 145 -11.45 0.23 1.26
N ALA A 146 -11.62 -0.91 0.59
CA ALA A 146 -11.03 -1.19 -0.71
C ALA A 146 -11.43 -0.16 -1.77
N ALA A 147 -12.72 0.25 -1.81
CA ALA A 147 -13.19 1.26 -2.74
C ALA A 147 -12.57 2.65 -2.44
N VAL A 148 -12.51 3.05 -1.17
CA VAL A 148 -11.91 4.32 -0.75
C VAL A 148 -10.42 4.34 -1.04
N ALA A 149 -9.69 3.28 -0.66
CA ALA A 149 -8.26 3.14 -0.91
C ALA A 149 -7.96 3.15 -2.42
N PHE A 150 -8.70 2.39 -3.22
CA PHE A 150 -8.54 2.37 -4.67
C PHE A 150 -8.74 3.76 -5.29
N LEU A 151 -9.81 4.46 -4.90
CA LEU A 151 -10.11 5.80 -5.42
C LEU A 151 -9.01 6.80 -5.05
N TYR A 152 -8.62 6.82 -3.77
CA TYR A 152 -7.57 7.70 -3.27
C TYR A 152 -6.23 7.44 -3.97
N LEU A 153 -5.78 6.18 -4.03
CA LEU A 153 -4.52 5.82 -4.65
C LEU A 153 -4.53 6.06 -6.17
N THR A 154 -5.66 5.84 -6.84
CA THR A 154 -5.79 6.17 -8.27
C THR A 154 -5.71 7.68 -8.51
N VAL A 155 -6.37 8.49 -7.68
CA VAL A 155 -6.25 9.95 -7.74
C VAL A 155 -4.79 10.38 -7.51
N LEU A 156 -4.12 9.79 -6.54
CA LEU A 156 -2.71 10.04 -6.25
C LEU A 156 -1.82 9.68 -7.45
N ALA A 157 -2.05 8.53 -8.09
CA ALA A 157 -1.32 8.09 -9.28
C ALA A 157 -1.49 9.08 -10.44
N ILE A 158 -2.73 9.50 -10.72
CA ILE A 158 -3.03 10.45 -11.81
C ILE A 158 -2.44 11.83 -11.52
N ALA A 159 -2.54 12.30 -10.27
CA ALA A 159 -1.96 13.58 -9.86
C ALA A 159 -0.43 13.57 -10.02
N ALA A 160 0.23 12.52 -9.54
CA ALA A 160 1.67 12.32 -9.68
C ALA A 160 2.12 12.34 -11.15
N ALA A 161 1.43 11.58 -12.00
CA ALA A 161 1.70 11.53 -13.43
C ALA A 161 1.56 12.91 -14.09
N ARG A 162 0.48 13.64 -13.81
CA ARG A 162 0.24 14.99 -14.37
C ARG A 162 1.31 16.00 -13.95
N ILE A 163 1.71 15.99 -12.68
CA ILE A 163 2.78 16.86 -12.18
C ILE A 163 4.08 16.54 -12.90
N PHE A 164 4.41 15.25 -13.06
CA PHE A 164 5.66 14.83 -13.69
C PHE A 164 5.71 15.15 -15.18
N THR A 165 4.60 15.01 -15.91
CA THR A 165 4.52 15.42 -17.33
C THR A 165 4.78 16.91 -17.57
N ARG A 166 4.60 17.75 -16.55
CA ARG A 166 4.89 19.20 -16.62
C ARG A 166 6.35 19.53 -16.29
N VAL A 167 7.11 18.58 -15.74
CA VAL A 167 8.53 18.76 -15.42
C VAL A 167 9.37 18.31 -16.61
N THR A 168 9.90 19.26 -17.39
CA THR A 168 10.73 18.98 -18.57
C THR A 168 12.23 18.89 -18.26
N ASN A 169 12.68 19.33 -17.08
CA ASN A 169 14.10 19.34 -16.71
C ASN A 169 14.57 17.95 -16.20
N PRO A 170 15.52 17.28 -16.88
CA PRO A 170 15.98 15.93 -16.51
C PRO A 170 16.66 15.85 -15.13
N ARG A 171 17.27 16.95 -14.64
CA ARG A 171 17.85 17.00 -13.28
C ARG A 171 16.76 17.01 -12.21
N THR A 172 15.66 17.73 -12.44
CA THR A 172 14.51 17.78 -11.53
C THR A 172 13.77 16.45 -11.52
N GLN A 173 13.61 15.80 -12.68
CA GLN A 173 13.04 14.45 -12.78
C GLN A 173 13.85 13.43 -11.97
N ARG A 174 15.19 13.44 -12.07
CA ARG A 174 16.07 12.57 -11.28
C ARG A 174 15.96 12.83 -9.78
N ARG A 175 15.91 14.10 -9.35
CA ARG A 175 15.73 14.48 -7.94
C ARG A 175 14.39 14.00 -7.36
N LEU A 176 13.30 14.12 -8.13
CA LEU A 176 11.99 13.62 -7.71
C LEU A 176 11.99 12.10 -7.55
N ARG A 177 12.60 11.36 -8.50
CA ARG A 177 12.74 9.89 -8.39
C ARG A 177 13.50 9.45 -7.14
N VAL A 178 14.66 10.08 -6.88
CA VAL A 178 15.49 9.78 -5.70
C VAL A 178 14.76 10.19 -4.42
N GLY A 179 14.07 11.33 -4.40
CA GLY A 179 13.28 11.80 -3.26
C GLY A 179 12.15 10.86 -2.89
N SER A 180 11.40 10.34 -3.88
CA SER A 180 10.35 9.35 -3.64
C SER A 180 10.91 8.02 -3.10
N GLY A 181 12.04 7.55 -3.65
CA GLY A 181 12.72 6.35 -3.15
C GLY A 181 13.23 6.51 -1.71
N ALA A 182 13.83 7.66 -1.38
CA ALA A 182 14.26 7.98 -0.04
C ALA A 182 13.09 8.09 0.94
N ALA A 183 11.96 8.67 0.54
CA ALA A 183 10.76 8.74 1.37
C ALA A 183 10.21 7.34 1.72
N ILE A 184 10.19 6.40 0.76
CA ILE A 184 9.84 4.99 1.00
C ILE A 184 10.78 4.36 2.03
N ALA A 185 12.08 4.52 1.85
CA ALA A 185 13.08 3.95 2.75
C ALA A 185 12.96 4.52 4.17
N ILE A 186 12.76 5.84 4.31
CA ILE A 186 12.56 6.51 5.60
C ILE A 186 11.31 5.96 6.30
N VAL A 187 10.19 5.78 5.59
CA VAL A 187 8.98 5.18 6.19
C VAL A 187 9.21 3.72 6.59
N GLY A 188 9.95 2.94 5.78
CA GLY A 188 10.34 1.58 6.16
C GLY A 188 11.19 1.53 7.44
N VAL A 189 12.16 2.44 7.57
CA VAL A 189 12.99 2.58 8.79
C VAL A 189 12.14 3.02 9.97
N PHE A 190 11.25 4.00 9.79
CA PHE A 190 10.34 4.46 10.86
C PHE A 190 9.48 3.31 11.38
N ILE A 191 8.91 2.49 10.50
CA ILE A 191 8.12 1.31 10.89
C ILE A 191 8.98 0.33 11.71
N LEU A 192 10.23 0.06 11.31
CA LEU A 192 11.11 -0.82 12.10
C LEU A 192 11.48 -0.24 13.47
N VAL A 193 11.76 1.06 13.55
CA VAL A 193 12.09 1.73 14.82
C VAL A 193 10.91 1.66 15.77
N GLN A 194 9.69 1.84 15.27
CA GLN A 194 8.46 1.80 16.07
C GLN A 194 8.17 0.42 16.68
N VAL A 195 8.76 -0.65 16.15
CA VAL A 195 8.67 -2.01 16.70
C VAL A 195 9.68 -2.24 17.83
N LEU A 196 10.79 -1.51 17.81
CA LEU A 196 11.90 -1.66 18.75
C LEU A 196 11.75 -0.81 20.02
N THR A 197 10.75 0.10 20.06
CA THR A 197 10.46 1.04 21.16
C THR A 197 9.11 0.75 21.77
#